data_AF-A0A6G7WYF1-F1
#
_entry.id   AF-A0A6G7WYF1-F1
#
_cell.length_a   1.000
_cell.length_b   1.000
_cell.length_c   1.000
_cell.angle_alpha   90.00
_cell.angle_beta   90.00
_cell.angle_gamma   90.00
#
_symmetry.space_group_name_H-M   'P 1'
#
loop_
_entity.id
_entity.type
_entity.pdbx_description
1 polymer ?
#
loop_
_entity_poly.entity_id
_entity_poly.type
_entity_poly.pdbx_seq_one_letter_code
_entity_poly.pdbx_strand_id
1 'polypeptide(L)'
;MTKIKMLTQDNCPKCIALKSFLELGLRNKYQDDIEVVKREEQADAFMDLVQKHKIMATPVLIAGDAVLADTSPSKVAEFLKEHI
;
A
#
# COMPACT_ATOMS: atom_id res chain seq x y z
N MET A 1 -15.35 -4.39 -7.15
CA MET A 1 -14.25 -4.66 -6.20
C MET A 1 -13.43 -3.40 -6.08
N THR A 2 -13.12 -2.96 -4.86
CA THR A 2 -12.39 -1.71 -4.62
C THR A 2 -10.90 -1.98 -4.79
N LYS A 3 -10.21 -1.19 -5.62
CA LYS A 3 -8.75 -1.28 -5.77
C LYS A 3 -8.05 -1.12 -4.42
N ILE A 4 -6.99 -1.89 -4.19
CA ILE A 4 -6.14 -1.77 -3.00
C ILE A 4 -5.37 -0.47 -3.11
N LYS A 5 -5.36 0.34 -2.05
CA LYS A 5 -4.56 1.58 -2.02
C LYS A 5 -3.24 1.34 -1.30
N MET A 6 -2.12 1.73 -1.92
CA MET A 6 -0.81 1.75 -1.28
C MET A 6 -0.42 3.19 -0.93
N LEU A 7 -0.40 3.51 0.36
CA LEU A 7 0.15 4.78 0.83
C LEU A 7 1.67 4.70 0.85
N THR A 8 2.31 5.66 0.21
CA THR A 8 3.78 5.77 0.11
C THR A 8 4.24 7.22 0.23
N GLN A 9 5.54 7.42 0.46
CA GLN A 9 6.16 8.74 0.53
C GLN A 9 7.63 8.68 0.07
N ASP A 10 8.21 9.83 -0.23
CA ASP A 10 9.62 9.96 -0.59
C ASP A 10 10.54 9.69 0.61
N ASN A 11 11.80 9.31 0.32
CA ASN A 11 12.82 9.02 1.33
C ASN A 11 12.38 7.94 2.36
N CYS A 12 11.57 6.97 1.93
CA CYS A 12 11.04 5.90 2.76
C CYS A 12 11.62 4.53 2.35
N PRO A 13 12.63 3.99 3.07
CA PRO A 13 13.25 2.70 2.72
C PRO A 13 12.25 1.53 2.70
N LYS A 14 11.28 1.51 3.63
CA LYS A 14 10.25 0.47 3.66
C LYS A 14 9.31 0.55 2.45
N CYS A 15 9.00 1.76 1.98
CA CYS A 15 8.17 1.96 0.80
C CYS A 15 8.86 1.46 -0.46
N ILE A 16 10.16 1.73 -0.59
CA ILE A 16 10.99 1.20 -1.68
C ILE A 16 11.01 -0.33 -1.61
N ALA A 17 11.24 -0.92 -0.42
CA ALA A 17 11.26 -2.37 -0.25
C ALA A 17 9.92 -3.03 -0.62
N LEU A 18 8.78 -2.45 -0.22
CA LEU A 18 7.46 -2.95 -0.62
C LEU A 18 7.27 -2.87 -2.14
N LYS A 19 7.60 -1.73 -2.75
CA LYS A 19 7.50 -1.55 -4.21
C LYS A 19 8.35 -2.58 -4.95
N SER A 20 9.60 -2.78 -4.54
CA SER A 20 10.47 -3.81 -5.13
C SER A 20 9.94 -5.23 -4.91
N PHE A 21 9.30 -5.52 -3.78
CA PHE A 21 8.67 -6.81 -3.56
C PHE A 21 7.47 -7.05 -4.49
N LEU A 22 6.61 -6.04 -4.70
CA LEU A 22 5.50 -6.12 -5.64
C LEU A 22 6.01 -6.31 -7.09
N GLU A 23 7.03 -5.55 -7.47
CA GLU A 23 7.60 -5.59 -8.83
C GLU A 23 8.37 -6.87 -9.12
N LEU A 24 9.32 -7.23 -8.25
CA LEU A 24 10.26 -8.33 -8.51
C LEU A 24 9.82 -9.63 -7.82
N GLY A 25 9.36 -9.54 -6.57
CA GLY A 25 8.93 -10.70 -5.78
C GLY A 25 7.62 -11.30 -6.28
N LEU A 26 6.66 -10.45 -6.64
CA LEU A 26 5.37 -10.86 -7.19
C LEU A 26 5.26 -10.68 -8.71
N ARG A 27 6.34 -10.25 -9.38
CA ARG A 27 6.39 -10.06 -10.84
C ARG A 27 5.25 -9.19 -11.36
N ASN A 28 4.91 -8.12 -10.64
CA ASN A 28 3.80 -7.22 -10.97
C ASN A 28 2.44 -7.90 -11.12
N LYS A 29 2.23 -9.09 -10.53
CA LYS A 29 0.97 -9.84 -10.64
C LYS A 29 -0.28 -9.02 -10.29
N TYR A 30 -0.15 -8.06 -9.38
CA TYR A 30 -1.26 -7.25 -8.84
C TYR A 30 -1.16 -5.77 -9.20
N GLN A 31 -0.37 -5.40 -10.22
CA GLN A 31 -0.10 -3.99 -10.54
C GLN A 31 -1.38 -3.20 -10.88
N ASP A 32 -2.36 -3.83 -11.52
CA ASP A 32 -3.58 -3.17 -12.00
C ASP A 32 -4.64 -3.06 -10.89
N ASP A 33 -4.47 -3.84 -9.82
CA ASP A 33 -5.33 -3.90 -8.63
C ASP A 33 -4.87 -2.91 -7.55
N ILE A 34 -3.65 -2.39 -7.65
CA ILE A 34 -3.05 -1.48 -6.66
C ILE A 34 -3.03 -0.05 -7.19
N GLU A 35 -3.70 0.83 -6.48
CA GLU A 35 -3.66 2.28 -6.64
C GLU A 35 -2.60 2.88 -5.71
N VAL A 36 -1.58 3.55 -6.26
CA VAL A 36 -0.53 4.18 -5.47
C VAL A 36 -0.94 5.60 -5.09
N VAL A 37 -1.04 5.86 -3.78
CA VAL A 37 -1.31 7.18 -3.23
C VAL A 37 -0.03 7.70 -2.58
N LYS A 38 0.66 8.58 -3.28
CA LYS A 38 1.94 9.14 -2.83
C LYS A 38 1.73 10.48 -2.14
N ARG A 39 2.27 10.63 -0.93
CA ARG A 39 2.09 11.83 -0.08
C ARG A 39 2.44 13.14 -0.80
N GLU A 40 3.55 13.15 -1.54
CA GLU A 40 4.09 14.36 -2.17
C GLU A 40 3.28 14.79 -3.40
N GLU A 41 2.55 13.88 -4.04
CA GLU A 41 1.81 14.12 -5.29
C GLU A 41 0.31 14.26 -5.05
N GLN A 42 -0.20 13.60 -4.00
CA GLN A 42 -1.62 13.44 -3.72
C GLN A 42 -1.90 13.74 -2.24
N ALA A 43 -1.40 14.87 -1.74
CA ALA A 43 -1.40 15.21 -0.31
C ALA A 43 -2.80 15.14 0.33
N ASP A 44 -3.83 15.68 -0.31
CA ASP A 44 -5.20 15.70 0.23
C ASP A 44 -5.75 14.27 0.37
N ALA A 45 -5.73 13.49 -0.71
CA ALA A 45 -6.20 12.10 -0.71
C ALA A 45 -5.39 11.23 0.27
N PHE A 46 -4.08 11.46 0.38
CA PHE A 46 -3.22 10.79 1.35
C PHE A 46 -3.64 11.12 2.78
N MET A 47 -3.85 12.40 3.10
CA MET A 47 -4.23 12.83 4.44
C MET A 47 -5.63 12.36 4.83
N ASP A 48 -6.57 12.32 3.90
CA ASP A 48 -7.91 11.75 4.12
C ASP A 48 -7.83 10.29 4.54
N LEU A 49 -7.01 9.49 3.84
CA LEU A 49 -6.80 8.07 4.17
C LEU A 49 -6.08 7.90 5.51
N VAL A 50 -5.09 8.76 5.80
CA VAL A 50 -4.39 8.76 7.09
C VAL A 50 -5.36 9.01 8.24
N GLN A 51 -6.22 10.02 8.11
CA GLN A 51 -7.20 10.36 9.14
C GLN A 51 -8.26 9.27 9.28
N LYS A 52 -8.84 8.81 8.16
CA LYS A 52 -9.88 7.78 8.15
C LYS A 52 -9.42 6.48 8.82
N HIS A 53 -8.21 6.03 8.49
CA HIS A 53 -7.69 4.73 8.92
C HIS A 53 -6.70 4.82 10.09
N LYS A 54 -6.49 6.01 10.67
CA LYS A 54 -5.56 6.28 11.77
C LYS A 54 -4.13 5.76 11.51
N ILE A 55 -3.63 6.04 10.31
CA ILE A 55 -2.32 5.55 9.85
C ILE A 55 -1.21 6.39 10.48
N MET A 56 -0.20 5.71 11.03
CA MET A 56 0.91 6.35 11.74
C MET A 56 2.24 6.32 10.98
N ALA A 57 2.36 5.47 9.96
CA ALA A 57 3.59 5.30 9.19
C ALA A 57 3.28 4.78 7.80
N THR A 58 4.22 4.93 6.87
CA THR A 58 4.22 4.33 5.54
C THR A 58 5.32 3.27 5.40
N PRO A 59 5.17 2.32 4.48
CA PRO A 59 4.02 2.09 3.61
C PRO A 59 2.85 1.39 4.32
N VAL A 60 1.66 1.51 3.75
CA VAL A 60 0.43 0.80 4.18
C VAL A 60 -0.36 0.35 2.96
N LEU A 61 -0.97 -0.83 3.03
CA LEU A 61 -2.00 -1.27 2.08
C LEU A 61 -3.39 -1.16 2.71
N ILE A 62 -4.37 -0.68 1.93
CA ILE A 62 -5.75 -0.50 2.36
C ILE A 62 -6.70 -1.18 1.37
N ALA A 63 -7.59 -2.02 1.87
CA ALA A 63 -8.65 -2.67 1.11
C ALA A 63 -10.00 -2.41 1.80
N GLY A 64 -10.74 -1.41 1.32
CA GLY A 64 -11.95 -0.94 2.03
C GLY A 64 -11.59 -0.36 3.40
N ASP A 65 -11.98 -1.07 4.47
CA ASP A 65 -11.63 -0.72 5.86
C ASP A 65 -10.51 -1.58 6.46
N ALA A 66 -10.05 -2.61 5.73
CA ALA A 66 -8.90 -3.42 6.13
C ALA A 66 -7.59 -2.68 5.86
N VAL A 67 -6.67 -2.74 6.82
CA VAL A 67 -5.39 -1.99 6.81
C VAL A 67 -4.24 -2.93 7.14
N LEU A 68 -3.23 -2.98 6.27
CA LEU A 68 -1.98 -3.69 6.52
C LEU A 68 -0.83 -2.70 6.68
N ALA A 69 -0.40 -2.50 7.93
CA ALA A 69 0.77 -1.68 8.26
C ALA A 69 2.09 -2.47 8.36
N ASP A 70 2.02 -3.78 8.60
CA ASP A 70 3.18 -4.66 8.54
C ASP A 70 3.35 -5.19 7.12
N THR A 71 4.21 -4.54 6.36
CA THR A 71 4.44 -4.85 4.95
C THR A 71 5.55 -5.87 4.74
N SER A 72 5.69 -6.84 5.65
CA SER A 72 6.55 -8.00 5.44
C SER A 72 6.03 -8.88 4.29
N PRO A 73 6.92 -9.52 3.50
CA PRO A 73 6.54 -10.21 2.27
C PRO A 73 5.39 -11.23 2.40
N SER A 74 5.40 -12.03 3.46
CA SER A 74 4.35 -13.04 3.71
C SER A 74 2.99 -12.41 3.93
N LYS A 75 2.92 -11.38 4.78
CA LYS A 75 1.67 -10.68 5.10
C LYS A 75 1.12 -9.90 3.92
N VAL A 76 2.00 -9.28 3.12
CA VAL A 76 1.59 -8.63 1.87
C VAL A 76 0.98 -9.65 0.92
N ALA A 77 1.64 -10.80 0.71
CA ALA A 77 1.13 -11.83 -0.18
C ALA A 77 -0.21 -12.43 0.29
N GLU A 78 -0.41 -12.57 1.59
CA GLU A 78 -1.68 -13.01 2.20
C GLU A 78 -2.77 -11.97 2.00
N PHE A 79 -2.52 -10.71 2.39
CA PHE A 79 -3.47 -9.60 2.26
C PHE A 79 -3.93 -9.39 0.80
N LEU A 80 -3.02 -9.45 -0.16
CA LEU A 80 -3.36 -9.31 -1.58
C LEU A 80 -4.22 -10.47 -2.09
N LYS A 81 -4.04 -11.70 -1.58
CA LYS A 81 -4.87 -12.85 -1.98
C LYS A 81 -6.27 -12.79 -1.38
N GLU A 82 -6.43 -12.20 -0.20
CA GLU A 82 -7.73 -12.11 0.47
C GLU A 82 -8.63 -11.01 -0.09
N HIS A 83 -8.03 -9.99 -0.72
CA HIS A 83 -8.73 -8.76 -1.09
C HIS A 83 -8.76 -8.46 -2.61
N ILE A 84 -8.22 -9.35 -3.44
CA ILE A 84 -8.28 -9.31 -4.92
C ILE A 84 -8.99 -10.56 -5.41
#